data_AF-A0A258LHM3-F1
#
_entry.id   AF-A0A258LHM3-F1
#
_cell.length_a   1.000
_cell.length_b   1.000
_cell.length_c   1.000
_cell.angle_alpha   90.00
_cell.angle_beta   90.00
_cell.angle_gamma   90.00
#
_symmetry.space_group_name_H-M   'P 1'
#
loop_
_entity.id
_entity.type
_entity.pdbx_description
1 polymer ?
#
loop_
_entity_poly.entity_id
_entity_poly.type
_entity_poly.pdbx_seq_one_letter_code
_entity_poly.pdbx_strand_id
1 'polypeptide(L)'
;MTDMKQLALIFSMICLLQIAAIGQGQPNFKVPAMPDPAARLALLKQQWEAVQKTPPQLGVRDVFTFVLDALDANFLKPEQVEWVLKLVQTRMIHDPKAGRSYGNIFWG
;
A
#
# COMPACT_ATOMS: atom_id res chain seq x y z
N MET A 1 -33.31 18.95 -41.63
CA MET A 1 -32.38 18.04 -42.34
C MET A 1 -31.12 17.96 -41.52
N THR A 2 -30.98 16.93 -40.68
CA THR A 2 -29.71 16.66 -40.01
C THR A 2 -28.72 16.28 -41.10
N ASP A 3 -27.69 17.11 -41.28
CA ASP A 3 -26.70 16.96 -42.34
C ASP A 3 -26.01 15.60 -42.19
N MET A 4 -25.86 14.83 -43.27
CA MET A 4 -25.37 13.44 -43.23
C MET A 4 -23.98 13.33 -42.58
N LYS A 5 -23.23 14.44 -42.59
CA LYS A 5 -21.95 14.62 -41.90
C LYS A 5 -22.07 14.65 -40.37
N GLN A 6 -23.14 15.23 -39.83
CA GLN A 6 -23.39 15.21 -38.38
C GLN A 6 -23.73 13.81 -37.89
N LEU A 7 -24.48 13.03 -38.67
CA LEU A 7 -24.78 11.64 -38.31
C LEU A 7 -23.50 10.78 -38.26
N ALA A 8 -22.61 10.96 -39.24
CA ALA A 8 -21.31 10.27 -39.27
C ALA A 8 -20.39 10.67 -38.11
N LEU A 9 -20.41 11.95 -37.71
CA LEU A 9 -19.64 12.46 -36.56
C LEU A 9 -20.14 11.89 -35.24
N ILE A 10 -21.46 11.85 -35.04
CA ILE A 10 -22.07 11.27 -33.83
C ILE A 10 -21.77 9.77 -33.76
N PHE A 11 -21.87 9.05 -34.88
CA PHE A 11 -21.56 7.62 -34.94
C PHE A 11 -20.09 7.34 -34.62
N SER A 12 -19.17 8.13 -35.18
CA SER A 12 -17.73 8.05 -34.86
C SER A 12 -17.44 8.30 -33.38
N MET A 13 -18.09 9.31 -32.80
CA MET A 13 -17.94 9.64 -31.38
C MET A 13 -18.46 8.54 -30.46
N ILE A 14 -19.59 7.90 -30.80
CA ILE A 14 -20.14 6.75 -30.06
C ILE A 14 -19.20 5.53 -30.15
N CYS A 15 -18.65 5.24 -31.33
CA CYS A 15 -17.66 4.16 -31.49
C CYS A 15 -16.40 4.38 -30.65
N LEU A 16 -15.87 5.61 -30.61
CA LEU A 16 -14.70 5.95 -29.80
C LEU A 16 -14.97 5.80 -28.30
N LEU A 17 -16.17 6.14 -27.83
CA LEU A 17 -16.60 5.95 -26.44
C LEU A 17 -16.67 4.47 -26.04
N GLN A 18 -17.06 3.57 -26.95
CA GLN A 18 -17.13 2.14 -26.64
C GLN A 18 -15.74 1.50 -26.52
N ILE A 19 -14.76 1.94 -27.31
CA ILE A 19 -13.38 1.41 -27.24
C ILE A 19 -12.72 1.79 -25.90
N ALA A 20 -13.03 2.97 -25.35
CA ALA A 20 -12.54 3.40 -24.03
C ALA A 20 -13.09 2.54 -22.87
N ALA A 21 -14.30 1.97 -23.02
CA ALA A 21 -14.92 1.13 -21.99
C ALA A 21 -14.33 -0.30 -21.95
N ILE A 22 -13.87 -0.84 -23.09
CA ILE A 22 -13.34 -2.21 -23.19
C ILE A 22 -11.96 -2.33 -22.50
N GLY A 23 -11.20 -1.24 -22.41
CA GLY A 23 -9.88 -1.20 -21.74
C GLY A 23 -9.93 -1.18 -20.20
N GLN A 24 -11.11 -1.04 -19.59
CA GLN A 24 -11.30 -1.05 -18.14
C GLN A 24 -11.73 -2.42 -17.59
N GLY A 25 -11.43 -3.51 -18.31
CA GLY A 25 -11.42 -4.84 -17.74
C GLY A 25 -10.35 -4.91 -16.64
N GLN A 26 -10.71 -4.44 -15.44
CA GLN A 26 -9.92 -4.65 -14.23
C GLN A 26 -9.57 -6.13 -14.19
N PRO A 27 -8.28 -6.50 -14.05
CA PRO A 27 -7.95 -7.89 -13.85
C PRO A 27 -8.80 -8.38 -12.68
N ASN A 28 -9.54 -9.47 -12.87
CA ASN A 28 -10.42 -10.06 -11.85
C ASN A 28 -9.63 -10.72 -10.71
N PHE A 29 -8.44 -10.17 -10.41
CA PHE A 29 -7.56 -10.55 -9.33
C PHE A 29 -8.19 -10.05 -8.04
N LYS A 30 -9.04 -10.91 -7.47
CA LYS A 30 -9.52 -10.72 -6.10
C LYS A 30 -8.37 -11.07 -5.17
N VAL A 31 -7.86 -10.06 -4.45
CA VAL A 31 -6.98 -10.31 -3.32
C VAL A 31 -7.74 -11.23 -2.35
N PRO A 32 -7.17 -12.37 -1.96
CA PRO A 32 -7.84 -13.27 -1.04
C PRO A 32 -8.10 -12.54 0.27
N ALA A 33 -9.31 -12.71 0.81
CA ALA A 33 -9.63 -12.17 2.12
C ALA A 33 -8.67 -12.79 3.16
N MET A 34 -8.09 -11.94 4.01
CA MET A 34 -7.19 -12.43 5.05
C MET A 34 -7.98 -13.32 6.02
N PRO A 35 -7.51 -14.53 6.34
CA PRO A 35 -8.15 -15.38 7.33
C PRO A 35 -8.07 -14.71 8.71
N ASP A 36 -9.19 -14.71 9.43
CA ASP A 36 -9.36 -14.12 10.77
C ASP A 36 -9.00 -12.62 10.90
N PRO A 37 -9.92 -11.71 10.53
CA PRO A 37 -9.74 -10.27 10.68
C PRO A 37 -9.50 -9.82 12.13
N ALA A 38 -10.02 -10.55 13.13
CA ALA A 38 -9.89 -10.19 14.54
C ALA A 38 -8.48 -10.46 15.04
N ALA A 39 -7.92 -11.63 14.71
CA ALA A 39 -6.53 -11.96 15.01
C ALA A 39 -5.56 -10.97 14.33
N ARG A 40 -5.83 -10.60 13.08
CA ARG A 40 -5.04 -9.58 12.37
C ARG A 40 -5.05 -8.23 13.10
N LEU A 41 -6.21 -7.75 13.52
CA LEU A 41 -6.32 -6.48 14.23
C LEU A 41 -5.58 -6.51 15.56
N ALA A 42 -5.64 -7.62 16.29
CA ALA A 42 -4.90 -7.81 17.53
C ALA A 42 -3.38 -7.74 17.30
N LEU A 43 -2.89 -8.42 16.26
CA LEU A 43 -1.48 -8.40 15.87
C LEU A 43 -1.02 -6.98 15.48
N LEU A 44 -1.80 -6.26 14.67
CA LEU A 44 -1.48 -4.89 14.26
C LEU A 44 -1.39 -3.94 15.46
N LYS A 45 -2.29 -4.07 16.45
CA LYS A 45 -2.22 -3.28 17.69
C LYS A 45 -0.94 -3.59 18.48
N GLN A 46 -0.61 -4.86 18.65
CA GLN A 46 0.61 -5.28 19.35
C GLN A 46 1.87 -4.76 18.65
N GLN A 47 1.94 -4.88 17.32
CA GLN A 47 3.06 -4.37 16.53
C GLN A 47 3.16 -2.84 16.62
N TRP A 48 2.04 -2.14 16.58
CA TRP A 48 2.01 -0.68 16.71
C TRP A 48 2.53 -0.20 18.06
N GLU A 49 2.14 -0.87 19.15
CA GLU A 49 2.69 -0.60 20.48
C GLU A 49 4.20 -0.85 20.54
N ALA A 50 4.70 -1.90 19.88
CA ALA A 50 6.14 -2.19 19.83
C ALA A 50 6.93 -1.14 19.03
N VAL A 51 6.36 -0.61 17.94
CA VAL A 51 6.97 0.43 17.11
C VAL A 51 7.09 1.77 17.86
N GLN A 52 6.14 2.09 18.73
CA GLN A 52 6.15 3.36 19.49
C GLN A 52 7.16 3.42 20.63
N LYS A 53 7.77 2.30 21.02
CA LYS A 53 8.79 2.28 22.08
C LYS A 53 10.10 2.88 21.59
N THR A 54 10.94 3.31 22.54
CA THR A 54 12.27 3.87 22.27
C THR A 54 13.34 3.09 23.04
N PRO A 55 14.22 2.31 22.37
CA PRO A 55 14.17 2.01 20.95
C PRO A 55 12.96 1.13 20.58
N PRO A 56 12.52 1.12 19.31
CA PRO A 56 11.42 0.26 18.88
C PRO A 56 11.71 -1.21 19.19
N GLN A 57 10.68 -1.96 19.57
CA GLN A 57 10.79 -3.38 19.95
C GLN A 57 10.34 -4.34 18.85
N LEU A 58 10.19 -3.86 17.62
CA LEU A 58 9.81 -4.64 16.44
C LEU A 58 10.93 -4.55 15.42
N GLY A 59 11.58 -5.64 14.99
CA GLY A 59 12.74 -5.59 14.08
C GLY A 59 12.48 -4.75 12.82
N VAL A 60 13.50 -4.09 12.26
CA VAL A 60 13.30 -3.16 11.13
C VAL A 60 12.59 -3.81 9.94
N ARG A 61 12.93 -5.07 9.62
CA ARG A 61 12.23 -5.86 8.61
C ARG A 61 10.75 -6.04 8.96
N ASP A 62 10.47 -6.38 10.21
CA ASP A 62 9.11 -6.60 10.68
C ASP A 62 8.29 -5.31 10.68
N VAL A 63 8.94 -4.14 10.85
CA VAL A 63 8.30 -2.84 10.66
C VAL A 63 7.86 -2.62 9.22
N PHE A 64 8.65 -3.03 8.23
CA PHE A 64 8.21 -2.98 6.83
C PHE A 64 6.98 -3.85 6.58
N THR A 65 6.99 -5.10 7.07
CA THR A 65 5.83 -6.00 6.96
C THR A 65 4.62 -5.43 7.68
N PHE A 66 4.79 -4.89 8.89
CA PHE A 66 3.75 -4.19 9.63
C PHE A 66 3.13 -3.03 8.83
N VAL A 67 3.94 -2.20 8.17
CA VAL A 67 3.42 -1.09 7.35
C VAL A 67 2.57 -1.59 6.19
N LEU A 68 3.00 -2.66 5.51
CA LEU A 68 2.22 -3.27 4.41
C LEU A 68 0.87 -3.81 4.92
N ASP A 69 0.90 -4.54 6.04
CA ASP A 69 -0.31 -5.11 6.64
C ASP A 69 -1.23 -4.02 7.19
N ALA A 70 -0.68 -2.92 7.73
CA ALA A 70 -1.44 -1.79 8.22
C ALA A 70 -2.10 -1.00 7.09
N LEU A 71 -1.45 -0.87 5.92
CA LEU A 71 -2.01 -0.24 4.74
C LEU A 71 -3.16 -1.06 4.17
N ASP A 72 -2.98 -2.37 3.99
CA ASP A 72 -4.05 -3.26 3.49
C ASP A 72 -5.25 -3.31 4.46
N ALA A 73 -5.01 -3.19 5.76
CA ALA A 73 -6.06 -3.12 6.77
C ALA A 73 -6.68 -1.72 6.97
N ASN A 74 -6.17 -0.68 6.32
CA ASN A 74 -6.48 0.72 6.64
C ASN A 74 -6.36 1.04 8.15
N PHE A 75 -5.39 0.44 8.82
CA PHE A 75 -5.21 0.52 10.28
C PHE A 75 -4.53 1.83 10.72
N LEU A 76 -3.56 2.31 9.95
CA LEU A 76 -2.85 3.56 10.23
C LEU A 76 -3.39 4.72 9.39
N LYS A 77 -3.32 5.92 9.95
CA LYS A 77 -3.51 7.16 9.19
C LYS A 77 -2.29 7.44 8.29
N PRO A 78 -2.45 8.19 7.18
CA PRO A 78 -1.34 8.52 6.29
C PRO A 78 -0.11 9.13 7.00
N GLU A 79 -0.33 10.00 7.98
CA GLU A 79 0.75 10.66 8.72
C GLU A 79 1.50 9.68 9.63
N GLN A 80 0.80 8.67 10.15
CA GLN A 80 1.42 7.61 10.94
C GLN A 80 2.26 6.70 10.06
N VAL A 81 1.79 6.37 8.86
CA VAL A 81 2.57 5.62 7.86
C VAL A 81 3.85 6.38 7.52
N GLU A 82 3.75 7.68 7.22
CA GLU A 82 4.92 8.50 6.91
C GLU A 82 5.92 8.55 8.07
N TRP A 83 5.42 8.68 9.31
CA TRP A 83 6.27 8.64 10.50
C TRP A 83 7.03 7.31 10.65
N VAL A 84 6.37 6.17 10.45
CA VAL A 84 7.02 4.85 10.51
C VAL A 84 8.07 4.70 9.41
N LEU A 85 7.79 5.16 8.19
CA LEU A 85 8.75 5.11 7.08
C LEU A 85 9.99 5.98 7.38
N LYS A 86 9.80 7.18 7.92
CA LYS A 86 10.90 8.05 8.35
C LYS A 86 11.73 7.43 9.47
N LEU A 87 11.09 6.79 10.44
CA LEU A 87 11.75 6.07 11.54
C LEU A 87 12.69 4.99 10.98
N VAL A 88 12.20 4.16 10.07
CA VAL A 88 12.99 3.10 9.41
C VAL A 88 14.12 3.68 8.57
N GLN A 89 13.83 4.70 7.76
CA GLN A 89 14.82 5.37 6.92
C GLN A 89 15.96 5.97 7.75
N THR A 90 15.62 6.62 8.86
CA THR A 90 16.58 7.16 9.82
C THR A 90 17.51 6.05 10.32
N ARG A 91 16.96 4.88 10.71
CA ARG A 91 17.81 3.76 11.14
C ARG A 91 18.74 3.25 10.03
N MET A 92 18.24 3.12 8.80
CA MET A 92 19.04 2.63 7.67
C MET A 92 20.19 3.57 7.28
N ILE A 93 19.98 4.89 7.40
CA ILE A 93 20.98 5.90 7.04
C ILE A 93 22.03 6.08 8.15
N HIS A 94 21.60 6.06 9.42
CA HIS A 94 22.48 6.34 10.55
C HIS A 94 23.34 5.14 11.01
N ASP A 95 23.06 3.92 10.51
CA ASP A 95 23.95 2.76 10.67
C ASP A 95 24.34 2.16 9.30
N PRO A 96 25.52 2.51 8.75
CA PRO A 96 25.99 1.96 7.47
C PRO A 96 26.19 0.44 7.47
N LYS A 97 26.31 -0.21 8.65
CA LYS A 97 26.39 -1.67 8.77
C LYS A 97 25.00 -2.30 8.77
N ALA A 98 23.98 -1.62 9.29
CA ALA A 98 22.59 -2.04 9.21
C ALA A 98 22.14 -2.24 7.75
N GLY A 99 22.48 -1.31 6.85
CA GLY A 99 22.17 -1.45 5.41
C GLY A 99 22.82 -2.67 4.72
N ARG A 100 23.84 -3.29 5.32
CA ARG A 100 24.50 -4.52 4.81
C ARG A 100 23.98 -5.81 5.45
N SER A 101 23.19 -5.70 6.51
CA SER A 101 22.58 -6.83 7.20
C SER A 101 21.31 -7.26 6.46
N TYR A 102 21.35 -8.39 5.75
CA TYR A 102 20.23 -9.00 5.04
C TYR A 102 19.16 -9.57 6.00
N GLY A 103 18.61 -8.74 6.90
CA GLY A 103 17.44 -9.07 7.70
C GLY A 103 17.59 -8.97 9.21
N ASN A 104 18.80 -8.74 9.76
CA ASN A 104 19.02 -8.59 11.20
C ASN A 104 19.46 -7.15 11.52
N ILE A 105 18.58 -6.19 11.27
CA ILE A 105 18.78 -4.81 11.72
C ILE A 105 18.01 -4.65 13.03
N PHE A 106 18.74 -4.66 14.14
CA PHE A 106 18.22 -4.29 15.44
C PHE A 106 18.29 -2.76 15.60
N TRP A 107 17.49 -2.20 16.51
CA TRP A 107 17.41 -0.76 16.74
C TRP A 107 18.53 -0.16 17.58
N GLY A 108 19.37 -1.01 18.21
CA GLY A 108 20.61 -0.62 18.89
C GLY A 108 21.75 -0.54 17.91
#